data_AF-A0A7X4YN42-F1
#
_entry.id   AF-A0A7X4YN42-F1
#
_cell.length_a   1.000
_cell.length_b   1.000
_cell.length_c   1.000
_cell.angle_alpha   90.00
_cell.angle_beta   90.00
_cell.angle_gamma   90.00
#
_symmetry.space_group_name_H-M   'P 1'
#
loop_
_entity.id
_entity.type
_entity.pdbx_description
1 polymer ?
#
loop_
_entity_poly.entity_id
_entity_poly.type
_entity_poly.pdbx_seq_one_letter_code
_entity_poly.pdbx_strand_id
1 'polypeptide(L)'
;MNQIGAIIEQGPQHWAIIQQTDGLGSLSLSGIWAIGEEESCNAAQVYARIVNEEDAREVVAWQPAAMLAEQRWELSLGAIPQGGLYRLETCLQLDHHPAMEWAVRGDMIHHLGIGDLWVIAGQSNAAGYGKGPFRDAPQLGIHLLRNNGRWDLASHPFNESTASIHFENRERANPGHSPFLAFGKLVQQEVGIPIGLVQTALGGSPLKAWNPDEDGVLHRNMMKSIAAVGGKVRGILWYQGCSDCSPADSASYLERFGNTVRYWRRELNDESLPVLTVQLNRCTDMAAEEADRSWGRLREAQRQAALALPRVYVVPALDCPLSDAIHNSPAGNMIIGERMGKTALAHVYKQPSIHSEAPSLRSAVSMMKDGLPSIRLQFSNVAGYLLAIGPIATVFAVEDANGEIGISSWQITGRSEITLTLSRFAEGETVVHGAYQMNPASHLPLDSATYMPILSFYGQRVLL
;
A
#
# COMPACT_ATOMS: atom_id res chain seq x y z
N MET A 1 27.35 10.29 36.27
CA MET A 1 27.01 11.64 35.77
C MET A 1 25.57 11.57 35.32
N ASN A 2 24.70 12.35 35.97
CA ASN A 2 23.31 12.50 35.54
C ASN A 2 23.26 13.29 34.23
N GLN A 3 22.27 13.02 33.38
CA GLN A 3 22.05 13.75 32.14
C GLN A 3 21.62 15.19 32.47
N ILE A 4 22.19 16.19 31.80
CA ILE A 4 21.91 17.62 32.03
C ILE A 4 21.23 18.24 30.81
N GLY A 5 20.55 19.36 31.05
CA GLY A 5 19.85 20.15 30.05
C GLY A 5 18.43 19.69 29.81
N ALA A 6 17.88 19.94 28.61
CA ALA A 6 16.54 19.46 28.24
C ALA A 6 16.58 17.99 27.83
N ILE A 7 15.75 17.16 28.44
CA ILE A 7 15.68 15.71 28.21
C ILE A 7 14.27 15.38 27.71
N ILE A 8 14.19 14.67 26.58
CA ILE A 8 12.91 14.30 25.95
C ILE A 8 12.47 12.94 26.48
N GLU A 9 11.30 12.88 27.13
CA GLU A 9 10.68 11.61 27.57
C GLU A 9 9.59 11.16 26.61
N GLN A 10 8.89 12.10 25.95
CA GLN A 10 7.87 11.83 24.96
C GLN A 10 8.06 12.74 23.75
N GLY A 11 7.96 12.16 22.55
CA GLY A 11 8.16 12.85 21.30
C GLY A 11 8.26 11.88 20.13
N PRO A 12 8.50 12.38 18.91
CA PRO A 12 8.76 11.52 17.76
C PRO A 12 10.08 10.76 17.94
N GLN A 13 10.20 9.61 17.28
CA GLN A 13 11.45 8.84 17.26
C GLN A 13 12.40 9.39 16.19
N HIS A 14 13.68 9.06 16.27
CA HIS A 14 14.57 9.19 15.13
C HIS A 14 13.96 8.48 13.91
N TRP A 15 14.19 9.01 12.71
CA TRP A 15 13.61 8.48 11.45
C TRP A 15 12.08 8.55 11.35
N ALA A 16 11.37 9.15 12.31
CA ALA A 16 9.92 9.22 12.22
C ALA A 16 9.46 10.08 11.04
N ILE A 17 8.45 9.60 10.33
CA ILE A 17 7.68 10.42 9.38
C ILE A 17 6.38 10.82 10.07
N ILE A 18 6.09 12.12 10.05
CA ILE A 18 4.84 12.69 10.57
C ILE A 18 3.93 12.96 9.39
N GLN A 19 2.70 12.44 9.45
CA GLN A 19 1.69 12.66 8.41
C GLN A 19 1.38 14.16 8.28
N GLN A 20 1.64 14.71 7.10
CA GLN A 20 1.29 16.08 6.75
C GLN A 20 -0.21 16.23 6.46
N THR A 21 -0.75 17.41 6.74
CA THR A 21 -2.06 17.87 6.27
C THR A 21 -1.84 19.21 5.57
N ASP A 22 -2.26 19.30 4.31
CA ASP A 22 -2.12 20.49 3.46
C ASP A 22 -0.68 21.07 3.42
N GLY A 23 0.30 20.17 3.37
CA GLY A 23 1.72 20.49 3.29
C GLY A 23 2.36 20.87 4.62
N LEU A 24 1.66 20.70 5.74
CA LEU A 24 2.13 21.06 7.08
C LEU A 24 2.02 19.87 8.05
N GLY A 25 3.00 19.74 8.93
CA GLY A 25 3.03 18.80 10.04
C GLY A 25 2.97 19.49 11.39
N SER A 26 2.67 18.69 12.41
CA SER A 26 2.69 19.11 13.81
C SER A 26 3.20 17.97 14.68
N LEU A 27 3.97 18.29 15.72
CA LEU A 27 4.45 17.32 16.70
C LEU A 27 4.39 17.92 18.11
N SER A 28 4.32 17.03 19.11
CA SER A 28 4.38 17.40 20.52
C SER A 28 5.56 16.72 21.19
N LEU A 29 6.09 17.38 22.21
CA LEU A 29 7.23 16.96 23.01
C LEU A 29 6.93 17.19 24.48
N SER A 30 7.44 16.32 25.34
CA SER A 30 7.53 16.59 26.76
C SER A 30 8.70 15.85 27.39
N GLY A 31 9.09 16.30 28.57
CA GLY A 31 10.10 15.62 29.34
C GLY A 31 10.48 16.39 30.59
N ILE A 32 11.76 16.26 30.95
CA ILE A 32 12.34 16.90 32.13
C ILE A 32 13.52 17.78 31.74
N TRP A 33 13.90 18.69 32.62
CA TRP A 33 15.16 19.42 32.49
C TRP A 33 15.98 19.27 33.76
N ALA A 34 17.30 19.38 33.64
CA ALA A 34 18.22 19.29 34.76
C ALA A 34 19.43 20.21 34.56
N ILE A 35 20.07 20.62 35.64
CA ILE A 35 21.34 21.37 35.63
C ILE A 35 22.42 20.55 36.36
N GLY A 36 23.68 20.95 36.28
CA GLY A 36 24.76 20.27 37.00
C GLY A 36 24.54 20.28 38.53
N GLU A 37 25.02 19.25 39.23
CA GLU A 37 24.83 19.11 40.69
C GLU A 37 25.40 20.28 41.51
N GLU A 38 26.40 20.97 40.98
CA GLU A 38 27.03 22.15 41.59
C GLU A 38 26.54 23.49 41.01
N GLU A 39 25.62 23.45 40.04
CA GLU A 39 25.06 24.64 39.40
C GLU A 39 23.78 25.10 40.11
N SER A 40 23.56 26.41 40.13
CA SER A 40 22.31 27.02 40.57
C SER A 40 21.87 28.05 39.54
N CYS A 41 20.56 28.20 39.37
CA CYS A 41 19.98 29.20 38.49
C CYS A 41 18.78 29.86 39.19
N ASN A 42 18.48 31.09 38.81
CA ASN A 42 17.29 31.83 39.24
C ASN A 42 16.12 31.62 38.27
N ALA A 43 16.41 31.39 36.99
CA ALA A 43 15.41 31.11 35.97
C ALA A 43 15.89 30.04 34.99
N ALA A 44 14.96 29.21 34.52
CA ALA A 44 15.20 28.15 33.54
C ALA A 44 14.06 28.12 32.52
N GLN A 45 14.40 27.96 31.24
CA GLN A 45 13.45 27.88 30.14
C GLN A 45 13.93 26.87 29.09
N VAL A 46 13.11 25.87 28.79
CA VAL A 46 13.37 24.94 27.69
C VAL A 46 12.89 25.57 26.39
N TYR A 47 13.70 25.44 25.33
CA TYR A 47 13.33 25.78 23.96
C TYR A 47 13.49 24.58 23.04
N ALA A 48 12.70 24.54 21.97
CA ALA A 48 12.95 23.65 20.85
C ALA A 48 12.90 24.38 19.52
N ARG A 49 13.65 23.88 18.54
CA ARG A 49 13.63 24.34 17.14
C ARG A 49 13.69 23.17 16.19
N ILE A 50 13.47 23.45 14.91
CA ILE A 50 13.65 22.48 13.83
C ILE A 50 14.55 23.09 12.77
N VAL A 51 15.56 22.34 12.35
CA VAL A 51 16.48 22.71 11.28
C VAL A 51 16.50 21.64 10.19
N ASN A 52 16.84 22.03 8.96
CA ASN A 52 17.12 21.07 7.90
C ASN A 52 18.50 20.43 8.12
N GLU A 53 18.60 19.11 8.00
CA GLU A 53 19.86 18.40 8.17
C GLU A 53 20.85 18.59 7.02
N GLU A 54 20.36 18.95 5.83
CA GLU A 54 21.19 19.17 4.64
C GLU A 54 22.09 20.41 4.78
N ASP A 55 21.54 21.52 5.24
CA ASP A 55 22.18 22.84 5.22
C ASP A 55 22.13 23.58 6.58
N ALA A 56 21.58 22.94 7.62
CA ALA A 56 21.34 23.51 8.94
C ALA A 56 20.42 24.75 8.94
N ARG A 57 19.68 25.02 7.84
CA ARG A 57 18.76 26.16 7.79
C ARG A 57 17.66 25.98 8.82
N GLU A 58 17.30 27.09 9.45
CA GLU A 58 16.17 27.12 10.37
C GLU A 58 14.86 26.90 9.61
N VAL A 59 14.06 25.93 10.08
CA VAL A 59 12.73 25.61 9.55
C VAL A 59 11.66 26.12 10.52
N VAL A 60 11.89 25.92 11.82
CA VAL A 60 11.11 26.50 12.90
C VAL A 60 12.09 27.12 13.88
N ALA A 61 11.96 28.42 14.14
CA ALA A 61 12.76 29.14 15.12
C ALA A 61 12.57 28.61 16.54
N TRP A 62 13.51 28.90 17.44
CA TRP A 62 13.39 28.55 18.86
C TRP A 62 12.04 28.97 19.45
N GLN A 63 11.24 27.99 19.86
CA GLN A 63 9.97 28.16 20.55
C GLN A 63 10.12 27.81 22.03
N PRO A 64 9.63 28.65 22.96
CA PRO A 64 9.66 28.34 24.37
C PRO A 64 8.64 27.25 24.72
N ALA A 65 9.06 26.26 25.49
CA ALA A 65 8.19 25.25 26.10
C ALA A 65 7.39 25.83 27.27
N ALA A 66 6.24 25.22 27.57
CA ALA A 66 5.57 25.43 28.85
C ALA A 66 6.36 24.73 29.96
N MET A 67 6.80 25.51 30.95
CA MET A 67 7.51 25.00 32.12
C MET A 67 6.50 24.55 33.19
N LEU A 68 6.65 23.32 33.67
CA LEU A 68 5.74 22.67 34.60
C LEU A 68 6.43 22.42 35.96
N ALA A 69 5.66 21.98 36.95
CA ALA A 69 6.18 21.57 38.25
C ALA A 69 7.18 20.40 38.11
N GLU A 70 7.99 20.18 39.16
CA GLU A 70 8.92 19.04 39.23
C GLU A 70 9.91 18.97 38.06
N GLN A 71 10.38 20.13 37.59
CA GLN A 71 11.32 20.26 36.49
C GLN A 71 10.82 19.62 35.18
N ARG A 72 9.50 19.58 34.97
CA ARG A 72 8.90 19.07 33.73
C ARG A 72 8.66 20.18 32.73
N TRP A 73 8.54 19.81 31.46
CA TRP A 73 8.21 20.74 30.38
C TRP A 73 7.39 20.05 29.29
N GLU A 74 6.62 20.83 28.54
CA GLU A 74 5.89 20.38 27.35
C GLU A 74 5.86 21.45 26.25
N LEU A 75 5.82 21.01 25.00
CA LEU A 75 5.80 21.89 23.84
C LEU A 75 5.08 21.23 22.66
N SER A 76 4.27 22.01 21.93
CA SER A 76 3.73 21.63 20.63
C SER A 76 4.29 22.55 19.55
N LEU A 77 4.87 21.95 18.51
CA LEU A 77 5.35 22.62 17.32
C LEU A 77 4.37 22.34 16.17
N GLY A 78 3.72 23.39 15.67
CA GLY A 78 2.80 23.31 14.53
C GLY A 78 3.37 23.97 13.27
N ALA A 79 2.66 23.83 12.15
CA ALA A 79 2.98 24.46 10.88
C ALA A 79 4.41 24.17 10.35
N ILE A 80 4.91 22.96 10.60
CA ILE A 80 6.21 22.52 10.09
C ILE A 80 6.03 22.17 8.61
N PRO A 81 6.73 22.79 7.66
CA PRO A 81 6.54 22.52 6.23
C PRO A 81 6.92 21.08 5.88
N GLN A 82 6.15 20.46 4.98
CA GLN A 82 6.48 19.16 4.39
C GLN A 82 7.89 19.17 3.79
N GLY A 83 8.59 18.05 3.94
CA GLY A 83 10.00 17.93 3.59
C GLY A 83 10.81 17.33 4.73
N GLY A 84 12.11 17.55 4.65
CA GLY A 84 13.11 16.90 5.49
C GLY A 84 14.21 16.28 4.61
N LEU A 85 15.22 15.67 5.22
CA LEU A 85 15.25 15.31 6.63
C LEU A 85 15.52 16.49 7.56
N TYR A 86 14.78 16.56 8.66
CA TYR A 86 14.88 17.59 9.68
C TYR A 86 15.52 17.03 10.95
N ARG A 87 16.21 17.90 11.68
CA ARG A 87 16.66 17.68 13.04
C ARG A 87 15.87 18.58 13.98
N LEU A 88 15.29 17.97 15.00
CA LEU A 88 14.70 18.67 16.12
C LEU A 88 15.76 18.83 17.18
N GLU A 89 15.93 20.05 17.67
CA GLU A 89 16.91 20.40 18.67
C GLU A 89 16.21 21.01 19.88
N THR A 90 16.58 20.57 21.08
CA THR A 90 16.17 21.21 22.33
C THR A 90 17.37 21.83 23.03
N CYS A 91 17.12 22.83 23.86
CA CYS A 91 18.12 23.40 24.76
C CYS A 91 17.46 23.97 26.02
N LEU A 92 18.27 24.25 27.03
CA LEU A 92 17.86 24.84 28.29
C LEU A 92 18.59 26.18 28.49
N GLN A 93 17.82 27.27 28.45
CA GLN A 93 18.31 28.62 28.76
C GLN A 93 18.25 28.82 30.28
N LEU A 94 19.36 29.28 30.86
CA LEU A 94 19.46 29.65 32.28
C LEU A 94 19.60 31.17 32.41
N ASP A 95 18.99 31.73 33.45
CA ASP A 95 19.12 33.14 33.87
C ASP A 95 18.93 34.16 32.74
N HIS A 96 18.04 33.83 31.79
CA HIS A 96 17.72 34.66 30.62
C HIS A 96 18.93 35.00 29.73
N HIS A 97 19.96 34.15 29.70
CA HIS A 97 21.13 34.38 28.86
C HIS A 97 20.75 34.40 27.37
N PRO A 98 20.99 35.51 26.64
CA PRO A 98 20.44 35.68 25.29
C PRO A 98 21.14 34.86 24.20
N ALA A 99 22.38 34.43 24.42
CA ALA A 99 23.13 33.64 23.42
C ALA A 99 22.68 32.17 23.45
N MET A 100 21.64 31.86 22.67
CA MET A 100 21.04 30.52 22.62
C MET A 100 21.99 29.46 22.06
N GLU A 101 22.97 29.83 21.24
CA GLU A 101 24.01 28.94 20.73
C GLU A 101 24.95 28.41 21.83
N TRP A 102 24.93 29.02 23.01
CA TRP A 102 25.67 28.60 24.20
C TRP A 102 24.77 28.14 25.34
N ALA A 103 23.47 27.97 25.09
CA ALA A 103 22.54 27.42 26.07
C ALA A 103 22.95 25.99 26.46
N VAL A 104 22.52 25.54 27.65
CA VAL A 104 22.78 24.16 28.09
C VAL A 104 22.12 23.22 27.09
N ARG A 105 22.84 22.14 26.73
CA ARG A 105 22.42 21.16 25.71
C ARG A 105 20.99 20.66 25.94
N GLY A 106 20.36 20.14 24.90
CA GLY A 106 19.19 19.31 25.04
C GLY A 106 19.28 18.08 24.14
N ASP A 107 18.36 17.14 24.32
CA ASP A 107 18.23 16.01 23.42
C ASP A 107 17.85 16.47 22.01
N MET A 108 18.32 15.72 21.02
CA MET A 108 18.05 15.96 19.61
C MET A 108 17.40 14.73 18.99
N ILE A 109 16.48 14.96 18.05
CA ILE A 109 15.85 13.91 17.27
C ILE A 109 16.22 14.14 15.80
N HIS A 110 16.81 13.11 15.19
CA HIS A 110 17.39 13.15 13.86
C HIS A 110 16.50 12.48 12.83
N HIS A 111 16.71 12.86 11.57
CA HIS A 111 16.09 12.22 10.41
C HIS A 111 14.57 12.26 10.39
N LEU A 112 13.97 13.33 10.94
CA LEU A 112 12.53 13.53 10.91
C LEU A 112 12.07 13.92 9.51
N GLY A 113 10.94 13.39 9.07
CA GLY A 113 10.28 13.85 7.85
C GLY A 113 8.86 14.32 8.13
N ILE A 114 8.45 15.38 7.47
CA ILE A 114 7.04 15.77 7.38
C ILE A 114 6.58 15.35 5.97
N GLY A 115 5.74 14.32 5.91
CA GLY A 115 5.47 13.62 4.66
C GLY A 115 4.22 12.77 4.72
N ASP A 116 4.14 11.76 3.85
CA ASP A 116 2.95 10.91 3.75
C ASP A 116 3.20 9.51 4.31
N LEU A 117 2.27 9.07 5.18
CA LEU A 117 2.26 7.76 5.79
C LEU A 117 1.36 6.80 5.01
N TRP A 118 1.89 5.64 4.64
CA TRP A 118 1.16 4.57 3.97
C TRP A 118 1.19 3.30 4.79
N VAL A 119 0.02 2.69 4.98
CA VAL A 119 -0.12 1.47 5.77
C VAL A 119 -0.05 0.27 4.84
N ILE A 120 0.83 -0.67 5.15
CA ILE A 120 0.96 -1.94 4.44
C ILE A 120 0.11 -2.97 5.16
N ALA A 121 -0.90 -3.50 4.48
CA ALA A 121 -1.84 -4.50 5.00
C ALA A 121 -2.06 -5.65 4.00
N GLY A 122 -2.50 -6.79 4.52
CA GLY A 122 -2.77 -7.99 3.74
C GLY A 122 -1.90 -9.18 4.18
N GLN A 123 -1.48 -10.01 3.23
CA GLN A 123 -0.84 -11.30 3.52
C GLN A 123 0.63 -11.38 3.07
N SER A 124 1.15 -12.58 2.83
CA SER A 124 2.56 -12.85 2.51
C SER A 124 3.13 -12.01 1.35
N ASN A 125 2.36 -11.79 0.29
CA ASN A 125 2.81 -10.93 -0.82
C ASN A 125 2.88 -9.44 -0.44
N ALA A 126 2.11 -8.97 0.55
CA ALA A 126 2.28 -7.65 1.16
C ALA A 126 3.44 -7.61 2.18
N ALA A 127 3.53 -8.62 3.04
CA ALA A 127 4.61 -8.75 4.02
C ALA A 127 6.00 -8.78 3.35
N GLY A 128 6.05 -9.30 2.13
CA GLY A 128 7.24 -9.40 1.29
C GLY A 128 7.84 -10.79 1.40
N TYR A 129 7.45 -11.70 0.51
CA TYR A 129 7.95 -13.08 0.44
C TYR A 129 8.78 -13.35 -0.82
N GLY A 130 9.20 -12.29 -1.53
CA GLY A 130 10.03 -12.44 -2.72
C GLY A 130 11.41 -12.99 -2.38
N LYS A 131 11.78 -14.12 -2.99
CA LYS A 131 13.03 -14.82 -2.77
C LYS A 131 14.01 -14.59 -3.92
N GLY A 132 15.28 -14.44 -3.56
CA GLY A 132 16.38 -14.28 -4.51
C GLY A 132 17.03 -12.89 -4.44
N PRO A 133 18.27 -12.76 -4.94
CA PRO A 133 18.97 -11.48 -4.95
C PRO A 133 18.31 -10.52 -5.95
N PHE A 134 18.13 -9.27 -5.53
CA PHE A 134 17.63 -8.20 -6.39
C PHE A 134 18.18 -6.86 -5.90
N ARG A 135 18.54 -5.97 -6.83
CA ARG A 135 19.10 -4.66 -6.48
C ARG A 135 17.99 -3.66 -6.22
N ASP A 136 17.64 -3.51 -4.95
CA ASP A 136 16.68 -2.51 -4.47
C ASP A 136 17.19 -1.90 -3.14
N ALA A 137 18.16 -0.98 -3.25
CA ALA A 137 18.89 -0.45 -2.09
C ALA A 137 18.04 0.53 -1.25
N PRO A 138 18.23 0.65 0.07
CA PRO A 138 17.57 1.68 0.89
C PRO A 138 17.78 3.11 0.35
N GLN A 139 16.85 4.02 0.60
CA GLN A 139 16.88 5.41 0.13
C GLN A 139 16.42 6.39 1.21
N LEU A 140 17.20 7.45 1.44
CA LEU A 140 16.86 8.48 2.44
C LEU A 140 15.50 9.11 2.15
N GLY A 141 14.72 9.31 3.21
CA GLY A 141 13.34 9.79 3.14
C GLY A 141 12.31 8.72 2.75
N ILE A 142 12.71 7.45 2.58
CA ILE A 142 11.78 6.30 2.66
C ILE A 142 12.03 5.58 3.97
N HIS A 143 11.13 5.74 4.94
CA HIS A 143 11.30 5.17 6.28
C HIS A 143 10.23 4.13 6.56
N LEU A 144 10.56 3.17 7.42
CA LEU A 144 9.70 2.04 7.78
C LEU A 144 9.52 2.01 9.30
N LEU A 145 8.27 2.02 9.76
CA LEU A 145 7.94 1.59 11.10
C LEU A 145 8.00 0.06 11.14
N ARG A 146 9.02 -0.47 11.82
CA ARG A 146 9.21 -1.92 11.97
C ARG A 146 8.28 -2.49 13.04
N ASN A 147 8.12 -3.80 13.02
CA ASN A 147 7.28 -4.51 14.00
C ASN A 147 7.77 -4.42 15.45
N ASN A 148 9.02 -3.99 15.69
CA ASN A 148 9.54 -3.69 17.02
C ASN A 148 9.13 -2.31 17.56
N GLY A 149 8.27 -1.59 16.82
CA GLY A 149 7.78 -0.26 17.18
C GLY A 149 8.76 0.88 16.91
N ARG A 150 9.89 0.60 16.24
CA ARG A 150 10.92 1.59 15.93
C ARG A 150 10.90 1.99 14.46
N TRP A 151 11.09 3.29 14.23
CA TRP A 151 11.34 3.83 12.90
C TRP A 151 12.78 3.55 12.46
N ASP A 152 12.94 3.25 11.18
CA ASP A 152 14.23 2.99 10.56
C ASP A 152 14.22 3.38 9.08
N LEU A 153 15.39 3.47 8.47
CA LEU A 153 15.52 3.56 7.02
C LEU A 153 14.91 2.29 6.39
N ALA A 154 13.99 2.48 5.44
CA ALA A 154 13.28 1.34 4.84
C ALA A 154 14.25 0.43 4.08
N SER A 155 14.26 -0.84 4.47
CA SER A 155 15.11 -1.87 3.87
C SER A 155 14.42 -3.23 3.91
N HIS A 156 14.71 -4.08 2.92
CA HIS A 156 14.22 -5.45 2.92
C HIS A 156 14.93 -6.30 3.98
N PRO A 157 14.24 -7.27 4.60
CA PRO A 157 12.81 -7.55 4.48
C PRO A 157 11.95 -6.63 5.37
N PHE A 158 10.75 -6.29 4.91
CA PHE A 158 9.89 -5.32 5.60
C PHE A 158 9.20 -5.89 6.83
N ASN A 159 8.65 -7.11 6.74
CA ASN A 159 7.90 -7.74 7.85
C ASN A 159 8.78 -8.60 8.78
N GLU A 160 10.04 -8.19 8.97
CA GLU A 160 10.93 -8.90 9.86
C GLU A 160 10.44 -8.82 11.32
N SER A 161 10.78 -9.83 12.12
CA SER A 161 10.14 -10.08 13.42
C SER A 161 11.09 -9.95 14.62
N THR A 162 12.29 -9.41 14.42
CA THR A 162 13.28 -9.16 15.47
C THR A 162 12.72 -8.20 16.50
N ALA A 163 12.64 -8.66 17.75
CA ALA A 163 12.08 -7.89 18.87
C ALA A 163 10.68 -7.30 18.60
N SER A 164 9.85 -8.00 17.79
CA SER A 164 8.50 -7.54 17.49
C SER A 164 7.69 -7.32 18.78
N ILE A 165 7.06 -6.16 18.89
CA ILE A 165 6.07 -5.83 19.91
C ILE A 165 4.63 -6.06 19.42
N HIS A 166 4.47 -6.27 18.11
CA HIS A 166 3.21 -6.59 17.45
C HIS A 166 3.18 -8.11 17.17
N PHE A 167 2.78 -8.89 18.18
CA PHE A 167 2.79 -10.35 18.09
C PHE A 167 1.72 -10.88 17.12
N GLU A 168 0.66 -10.12 16.91
CA GLU A 168 -0.48 -10.44 16.06
C GLU A 168 -0.07 -10.60 14.58
N ASN A 169 0.86 -9.78 14.08
CA ASN A 169 1.36 -9.86 12.71
C ASN A 169 2.83 -10.36 12.61
N ARG A 170 3.30 -11.11 13.62
CA ARG A 170 4.65 -11.68 13.66
C ARG A 170 4.80 -12.87 12.70
N GLU A 171 5.76 -12.78 11.79
CA GLU A 171 6.06 -13.86 10.84
C GLU A 171 6.71 -15.07 11.52
N ARG A 172 6.36 -16.26 11.03
CA ARG A 172 7.00 -17.52 11.46
C ARG A 172 8.28 -17.84 10.70
N ALA A 173 8.42 -17.29 9.50
CA ALA A 173 9.57 -17.50 8.63
C ALA A 173 10.19 -16.15 8.30
N ASN A 174 11.46 -16.15 7.89
CA ASN A 174 12.11 -14.93 7.44
C ASN A 174 11.43 -14.44 6.16
N PRO A 175 10.92 -13.19 6.13
CA PRO A 175 10.42 -12.59 4.91
C PRO A 175 11.57 -12.25 3.96
N GLY A 176 11.22 -11.85 2.74
CA GLY A 176 12.12 -11.42 1.69
C GLY A 176 11.73 -10.05 1.10
N HIS A 177 11.86 -9.94 -0.21
CA HIS A 177 11.60 -8.70 -0.94
C HIS A 177 10.12 -8.32 -0.90
N SER A 178 9.85 -7.02 -0.75
CA SER A 178 8.52 -6.40 -0.73
C SER A 178 8.31 -5.45 -1.93
N PRO A 179 7.09 -5.26 -2.45
CA PRO A 179 6.83 -4.26 -3.48
C PRO A 179 6.92 -2.82 -2.97
N PHE A 180 6.85 -2.61 -1.66
CA PHE A 180 6.55 -1.29 -1.10
C PHE A 180 7.74 -0.35 -0.97
N LEU A 181 8.98 -0.86 -1.07
CA LEU A 181 10.16 0.00 -1.20
C LEU A 181 10.16 0.72 -2.56
N ALA A 182 9.91 -0.02 -3.65
CA ALA A 182 9.80 0.53 -5.00
C ALA A 182 8.63 1.53 -5.11
N PHE A 183 7.49 1.21 -4.49
CA PHE A 183 6.36 2.14 -4.35
C PHE A 183 6.80 3.46 -3.70
N GLY A 184 7.42 3.40 -2.50
CA GLY A 184 7.80 4.58 -1.74
C GLY A 184 8.79 5.45 -2.52
N LYS A 185 9.79 4.83 -3.14
CA LYS A 185 10.80 5.52 -3.96
C LYS A 185 10.19 6.26 -5.15
N LEU A 186 9.31 5.61 -5.90
CA LEU A 186 8.66 6.24 -7.05
C LEU A 186 7.82 7.44 -6.60
N VAL A 187 7.03 7.29 -5.54
CA VAL A 187 6.21 8.38 -5.02
C VAL A 187 7.07 9.53 -4.51
N GLN A 188 8.12 9.24 -3.71
CA GLN A 188 9.03 10.28 -3.22
C GLN A 188 9.72 11.01 -4.37
N GLN A 189 10.19 10.29 -5.40
CA GLN A 189 10.88 10.89 -6.54
C GLN A 189 9.99 11.93 -7.26
N GLU A 190 8.71 11.64 -7.41
CA GLU A 190 7.78 12.48 -8.17
C GLU A 190 7.11 13.58 -7.32
N VAL A 191 6.93 13.36 -6.02
CA VAL A 191 6.26 14.33 -5.12
C VAL A 191 7.27 15.18 -4.33
N GLY A 192 8.50 14.69 -4.13
CA GLY A 192 9.57 15.41 -3.44
C GLY A 192 9.43 15.48 -1.92
N ILE A 193 8.61 14.62 -1.30
CA ILE A 193 8.41 14.58 0.16
C ILE A 193 8.79 13.21 0.74
N PRO A 194 9.19 13.14 2.02
CA PRO A 194 9.42 11.87 2.69
C PRO A 194 8.17 10.96 2.70
N ILE A 195 8.39 9.65 2.62
CA ILE A 195 7.37 8.62 2.66
C ILE A 195 7.64 7.68 3.83
N GLY A 196 6.66 7.57 4.72
CA GLY A 196 6.68 6.62 5.83
C GLY A 196 5.81 5.41 5.51
N LEU A 197 6.33 4.22 5.78
CA LEU A 197 5.64 2.96 5.55
C LEU A 197 5.38 2.29 6.91
N VAL A 198 4.13 1.90 7.16
CA VAL A 198 3.71 1.25 8.41
C VAL A 198 3.39 -0.20 8.11
N GLN A 199 4.28 -1.12 8.52
CA GLN A 199 4.10 -2.54 8.25
C GLN A 199 3.13 -3.19 9.23
N THR A 200 2.05 -3.79 8.71
CA THR A 200 1.05 -4.50 9.52
C THR A 200 0.61 -5.84 8.92
N ALA A 201 1.09 -6.20 7.72
CA ALA A 201 0.70 -7.42 7.02
C ALA A 201 1.14 -8.69 7.75
N LEU A 202 0.49 -9.82 7.44
CA LEU A 202 0.85 -11.13 7.99
C LEU A 202 0.66 -12.26 6.97
N GLY A 203 1.72 -13.02 6.72
CA GLY A 203 1.71 -14.25 5.93
C GLY A 203 0.54 -15.21 6.25
N GLY A 204 -0.16 -15.64 5.20
CA GLY A 204 -1.27 -16.59 5.31
C GLY A 204 -2.58 -16.05 5.91
N SER A 205 -2.63 -14.76 6.29
CA SER A 205 -3.84 -14.20 6.90
C SER A 205 -5.04 -14.14 5.92
N PRO A 206 -6.21 -14.67 6.32
CA PRO A 206 -7.47 -14.52 5.58
C PRO A 206 -8.11 -13.15 5.85
N LEU A 207 -9.04 -12.74 4.99
CA LEU A 207 -9.76 -11.47 5.10
C LEU A 207 -10.48 -11.31 6.45
N LYS A 208 -10.99 -12.41 7.03
CA LYS A 208 -11.66 -12.39 8.35
C LYS A 208 -10.80 -11.82 9.48
N ALA A 209 -9.47 -11.95 9.41
CA ALA A 209 -8.56 -11.38 10.41
C ALA A 209 -8.48 -9.84 10.33
N TRP A 210 -8.91 -9.28 9.19
CA TRP A 210 -8.91 -7.85 8.89
C TRP A 210 -10.30 -7.20 8.97
N ASN A 211 -11.35 -8.02 9.09
CA ASN A 211 -12.73 -7.58 9.21
C ASN A 211 -13.18 -7.62 10.68
N PRO A 212 -13.52 -6.48 11.31
CA PRO A 212 -14.02 -6.41 12.69
C PRO A 212 -15.31 -7.20 12.96
N ASP A 213 -16.15 -7.43 11.95
CA ASP A 213 -17.36 -8.25 12.09
C ASP A 213 -17.08 -9.76 12.18
N GLU A 214 -15.84 -10.16 11.89
CA GLU A 214 -15.40 -11.56 11.94
C GLU A 214 -14.38 -11.75 13.07
N ASP A 215 -13.08 -11.92 12.77
CA ASP A 215 -12.03 -12.06 13.77
C ASP A 215 -11.40 -10.70 14.12
N GLY A 216 -11.00 -9.93 13.11
CA GLY A 216 -10.51 -8.57 13.26
C GLY A 216 -9.21 -8.40 14.07
N VAL A 217 -8.48 -9.47 14.39
CA VAL A 217 -7.23 -9.37 15.17
C VAL A 217 -6.17 -8.49 14.51
N LEU A 218 -5.97 -8.64 13.19
CA LEU A 218 -5.01 -7.82 12.44
C LEU A 218 -5.52 -6.41 12.20
N HIS A 219 -6.83 -6.23 12.06
CA HIS A 219 -7.46 -4.91 12.04
C HIS A 219 -7.12 -4.11 13.30
N ARG A 220 -7.36 -4.69 14.47
CA ARG A 220 -7.08 -4.03 15.77
C ARG A 220 -5.60 -3.71 15.92
N ASN A 221 -4.71 -4.62 15.50
CA ASN A 221 -3.27 -4.36 15.51
C ASN A 221 -2.89 -3.20 14.58
N MET A 222 -3.41 -3.20 13.34
CA MET A 222 -3.17 -2.12 12.39
C MET A 222 -3.63 -0.75 12.92
N MET A 223 -4.81 -0.67 13.54
CA MET A 223 -5.30 0.56 14.16
C MET A 223 -4.41 1.05 15.31
N LYS A 224 -3.87 0.13 16.14
CA LYS A 224 -2.87 0.48 17.17
C LYS A 224 -1.58 1.03 16.56
N SER A 225 -1.07 0.40 15.49
CA SER A 225 0.13 0.88 14.78
C SER A 225 -0.09 2.26 14.15
N ILE A 226 -1.27 2.52 13.58
CA ILE A 226 -1.63 3.84 13.03
C ILE A 226 -1.73 4.88 14.16
N ALA A 227 -2.35 4.55 15.29
CA ALA A 227 -2.42 5.43 16.44
C ALA A 227 -1.00 5.80 16.97
N ALA A 228 -0.08 4.83 16.99
CA ALA A 228 1.30 5.04 17.43
C ALA A 228 2.11 6.01 16.54
N VAL A 229 1.67 6.25 15.30
CA VAL A 229 2.29 7.21 14.37
C VAL A 229 1.47 8.49 14.18
N GLY A 230 0.52 8.76 15.09
CA GLY A 230 -0.27 10.00 15.10
C GLY A 230 -1.71 9.87 14.59
N GLY A 231 -2.17 8.66 14.27
CA GLY A 231 -3.58 8.37 14.01
C GLY A 231 -4.11 8.79 12.63
N LYS A 232 -3.25 9.36 11.76
CA LYS A 232 -3.60 9.77 10.40
C LYS A 232 -2.62 9.19 9.39
N VAL A 233 -3.14 8.80 8.24
CA VAL A 233 -2.36 8.22 7.14
C VAL A 233 -2.90 8.70 5.80
N ARG A 234 -2.05 8.68 4.77
CA ARG A 234 -2.40 9.06 3.40
C ARG A 234 -3.24 8.00 2.69
N GLY A 235 -3.04 6.72 3.02
CA GLY A 235 -3.75 5.62 2.38
C GLY A 235 -3.30 4.23 2.84
N ILE A 236 -4.02 3.21 2.37
CA ILE A 236 -3.76 1.80 2.66
C ILE A 236 -3.30 1.08 1.39
N LEU A 237 -2.21 0.33 1.50
CA LEU A 237 -1.66 -0.57 0.51
C LEU A 237 -2.10 -1.99 0.87
N TRP A 238 -3.03 -2.56 0.11
CA TRP A 238 -3.69 -3.83 0.42
C TRP A 238 -3.35 -4.93 -0.59
N TYR A 239 -2.64 -5.97 -0.15
CA TYR A 239 -2.44 -7.16 -0.99
C TYR A 239 -2.76 -8.46 -0.24
N GLN A 240 -3.97 -8.95 -0.48
CA GLN A 240 -4.53 -10.13 0.15
C GLN A 240 -5.51 -10.84 -0.78
N GLY A 241 -5.74 -12.12 -0.51
CA GLY A 241 -6.86 -12.86 -1.06
C GLY A 241 -6.58 -14.35 -1.24
N CYS A 242 -5.31 -14.78 -1.28
CA CYS A 242 -5.01 -16.17 -1.60
C CYS A 242 -5.54 -17.15 -0.56
N SER A 243 -5.64 -16.73 0.71
CA SER A 243 -6.21 -17.53 1.80
C SER A 243 -7.75 -17.59 1.78
N ASP A 244 -8.40 -16.84 0.88
CA ASP A 244 -9.85 -16.79 0.71
C ASP A 244 -10.29 -17.42 -0.63
N CYS A 245 -9.40 -18.13 -1.31
CA CYS A 245 -9.70 -18.88 -2.54
C CYS A 245 -10.37 -20.24 -2.26
N SER A 246 -11.31 -20.28 -1.31
CA SER A 246 -12.23 -21.43 -1.08
C SER A 246 -13.61 -21.12 -1.68
N PRO A 247 -14.48 -22.13 -1.89
CA PRO A 247 -15.81 -21.88 -2.46
C PRO A 247 -16.64 -20.88 -1.65
N ALA A 248 -16.63 -21.01 -0.32
CA ALA A 248 -17.40 -20.15 0.58
C ALA A 248 -16.78 -18.75 0.74
N ASP A 249 -15.46 -18.69 0.89
CA ASP A 249 -14.75 -17.42 1.15
C ASP A 249 -14.70 -16.54 -0.11
N SER A 250 -14.47 -17.14 -1.29
CA SER A 250 -14.36 -16.42 -2.56
C SER A 250 -15.70 -15.80 -2.98
N ALA A 251 -16.82 -16.47 -2.68
CA ALA A 251 -18.17 -15.99 -3.02
C ALA A 251 -18.58 -14.73 -2.24
N SER A 252 -18.08 -14.56 -1.01
CA SER A 252 -18.42 -13.44 -0.12
C SER A 252 -17.35 -12.35 -0.05
N TYR A 253 -16.22 -12.51 -0.75
CA TYR A 253 -15.05 -11.65 -0.60
C TYR A 253 -15.35 -10.16 -0.85
N LEU A 254 -16.11 -9.83 -1.90
CA LEU A 254 -16.42 -8.43 -2.25
C LEU A 254 -17.16 -7.71 -1.12
N GLU A 255 -18.18 -8.36 -0.55
CA GLU A 255 -18.97 -7.79 0.54
C GLU A 255 -18.12 -7.60 1.79
N ARG A 256 -17.38 -8.64 2.19
CA ARG A 256 -16.50 -8.61 3.37
C ARG A 256 -15.38 -7.57 3.22
N PHE A 257 -14.78 -7.45 2.04
CA PHE A 257 -13.76 -6.45 1.78
C PHE A 257 -14.35 -5.03 1.80
N GLY A 258 -15.54 -4.85 1.24
CA GLY A 258 -16.30 -3.60 1.34
C GLY A 258 -16.63 -3.21 2.78
N ASN A 259 -16.97 -4.17 3.64
CA ASN A 259 -17.13 -3.94 5.09
C ASN A 259 -15.82 -3.45 5.70
N THR A 260 -14.71 -4.16 5.46
CA THR A 260 -13.38 -3.80 5.95
C THR A 260 -12.95 -2.38 5.55
N VAL A 261 -13.15 -1.99 4.28
CA VAL A 261 -12.84 -0.62 3.81
C VAL A 261 -13.69 0.42 4.53
N ARG A 262 -14.99 0.15 4.76
CA ARG A 262 -15.87 1.05 5.52
C ARG A 262 -15.42 1.20 6.97
N TYR A 263 -14.98 0.12 7.61
CA TYR A 263 -14.41 0.17 8.97
C TYR A 263 -13.19 1.07 9.03
N TRP A 264 -12.22 0.89 8.11
CA TRP A 264 -11.02 1.73 8.08
C TRP A 264 -11.34 3.21 7.91
N ARG A 265 -12.22 3.55 6.95
CA ARG A 265 -12.64 4.94 6.70
C ARG A 265 -13.29 5.59 7.91
N ARG A 266 -14.19 4.84 8.57
CA ARG A 266 -14.89 5.32 9.76
C ARG A 266 -13.94 5.55 10.92
N GLU A 267 -13.06 4.59 11.22
CA GLU A 267 -12.19 4.65 12.40
C GLU A 267 -11.01 5.62 12.23
N LEU A 268 -10.56 5.84 10.99
CA LEU A 268 -9.56 6.86 10.67
C LEU A 268 -10.18 8.23 10.39
N ASN A 269 -11.51 8.35 10.48
CA ASN A 269 -12.27 9.56 10.19
C ASN A 269 -11.91 10.19 8.83
N ASP A 270 -11.81 9.35 7.80
CA ASP A 270 -11.53 9.74 6.42
C ASP A 270 -12.39 8.89 5.46
N GLU A 271 -13.58 9.39 5.11
CA GLU A 271 -14.47 8.76 4.13
C GLU A 271 -13.84 8.63 2.74
N SER A 272 -12.79 9.40 2.47
CA SER A 272 -12.08 9.46 1.21
C SER A 272 -10.77 8.68 1.22
N LEU A 273 -10.48 7.93 2.29
CA LEU A 273 -9.21 7.21 2.44
C LEU A 273 -8.95 6.32 1.21
N PRO A 274 -7.85 6.56 0.47
CA PRO A 274 -7.47 5.75 -0.67
C PRO A 274 -7.04 4.34 -0.23
N VAL A 275 -7.52 3.33 -0.96
CA VAL A 275 -7.06 1.95 -0.83
C VAL A 275 -6.53 1.48 -2.18
N LEU A 276 -5.25 1.18 -2.24
CA LEU A 276 -4.59 0.67 -3.44
C LEU A 276 -4.40 -0.82 -3.24
N THR A 277 -4.99 -1.62 -4.11
CA THR A 277 -4.96 -3.08 -4.04
C THR A 277 -4.40 -3.74 -5.29
N VAL A 278 -4.11 -5.03 -5.17
CA VAL A 278 -3.51 -5.86 -6.22
C VAL A 278 -4.45 -7.02 -6.51
N GLN A 279 -4.86 -7.17 -7.77
CA GLN A 279 -5.56 -8.37 -8.20
C GLN A 279 -4.59 -9.56 -8.14
N LEU A 280 -5.00 -10.69 -7.56
CA LEU A 280 -4.10 -11.80 -7.30
C LEU A 280 -3.33 -12.26 -8.54
N ASN A 281 -2.06 -12.57 -8.32
CA ASN A 281 -1.25 -13.27 -9.31
C ASN A 281 -1.75 -14.73 -9.46
N ARG A 282 -1.12 -15.50 -10.34
CA ARG A 282 -1.32 -16.93 -10.50
C ARG A 282 -0.75 -17.72 -9.31
N CYS A 283 -1.32 -18.89 -9.09
CA CYS A 283 -0.74 -19.91 -8.24
C CYS A 283 -0.48 -21.16 -9.09
N THR A 284 0.75 -21.68 -9.10
CA THR A 284 1.17 -22.79 -9.96
C THR A 284 1.11 -24.15 -9.28
N ASP A 285 0.48 -24.23 -8.10
CA ASP A 285 0.14 -25.52 -7.49
C ASP A 285 -0.86 -26.28 -8.36
N MET A 286 -0.98 -27.59 -8.12
CA MET A 286 -1.94 -28.43 -8.82
C MET A 286 -3.37 -27.93 -8.57
N ALA A 287 -4.02 -27.42 -9.62
CA ALA A 287 -5.37 -26.90 -9.55
C ALA A 287 -6.41 -27.98 -9.90
N ALA A 288 -7.48 -28.03 -9.12
CA ALA A 288 -8.73 -28.67 -9.51
C ALA A 288 -9.69 -27.61 -10.06
N GLU A 289 -10.75 -28.03 -10.77
CA GLU A 289 -11.74 -27.11 -11.35
C GLU A 289 -12.32 -26.12 -10.32
N GLU A 290 -12.65 -26.58 -9.11
CA GLU A 290 -13.17 -25.69 -8.07
C GLU A 290 -12.12 -24.67 -7.57
N ALA A 291 -10.83 -25.01 -7.63
CA ALA A 291 -9.76 -24.08 -7.31
C ALA A 291 -9.68 -22.98 -8.39
N ASP A 292 -9.80 -23.34 -9.67
CA ASP A 292 -9.90 -22.37 -10.77
C ASP A 292 -11.10 -21.44 -10.61
N ARG A 293 -12.26 -21.99 -10.27
CA ARG A 293 -13.49 -21.19 -10.05
C ARG A 293 -13.35 -20.27 -8.84
N SER A 294 -12.80 -20.76 -7.71
CA SER A 294 -12.61 -19.94 -6.50
C SER A 294 -11.61 -18.80 -6.72
N TRP A 295 -10.53 -19.07 -7.46
CA TRP A 295 -9.56 -18.04 -7.83
C TRP A 295 -10.17 -16.99 -8.77
N GLY A 296 -10.98 -17.44 -9.73
CA GLY A 296 -11.75 -16.59 -10.63
C GLY A 296 -12.72 -15.67 -9.90
N ARG A 297 -13.56 -16.22 -9.00
CA ARG A 297 -14.49 -15.46 -8.15
C ARG A 297 -13.76 -14.38 -7.34
N LEU A 298 -12.62 -14.73 -6.76
CA LEU A 298 -11.86 -13.78 -5.93
C LEU A 298 -11.18 -12.67 -6.75
N ARG A 299 -10.56 -12.99 -7.89
CA ARG A 299 -10.01 -11.95 -8.79
C ARG A 299 -11.11 -11.03 -9.33
N GLU A 300 -12.28 -11.58 -9.64
CA GLU A 300 -13.44 -10.78 -10.03
C GLU A 300 -13.91 -9.88 -8.89
N ALA A 301 -13.98 -10.39 -7.65
CA ALA A 301 -14.32 -9.59 -6.48
C ALA A 301 -13.33 -8.41 -6.30
N GLN A 302 -12.04 -8.63 -6.50
CA GLN A 302 -11.02 -7.55 -6.46
C GLN A 302 -11.21 -6.52 -7.58
N ARG A 303 -11.59 -6.95 -8.79
CA ARG A 303 -11.91 -6.06 -9.91
C ARG A 303 -13.17 -5.23 -9.62
N GLN A 304 -14.23 -5.88 -9.12
CA GLN A 304 -15.50 -5.25 -8.79
C GLN A 304 -15.37 -4.29 -7.60
N ALA A 305 -14.51 -4.60 -6.62
CA ALA A 305 -14.24 -3.69 -5.51
C ALA A 305 -13.76 -2.31 -6.00
N ALA A 306 -12.88 -2.27 -7.00
CA ALA A 306 -12.42 -1.01 -7.58
C ALA A 306 -13.48 -0.26 -8.41
N LEU A 307 -14.51 -0.97 -8.92
CA LEU A 307 -15.63 -0.35 -9.63
C LEU A 307 -16.71 0.15 -8.66
N ALA A 308 -16.98 -0.59 -7.59
CA ALA A 308 -18.09 -0.35 -6.68
C ALA A 308 -17.73 0.56 -5.51
N LEU A 309 -16.48 0.54 -5.05
CA LEU A 309 -16.04 1.30 -3.87
C LEU A 309 -15.26 2.55 -4.32
N PRO A 310 -15.73 3.76 -4.00
CA PRO A 310 -15.00 4.99 -4.33
C PRO A 310 -13.59 4.95 -3.78
N ARG A 311 -12.59 5.42 -4.55
CA ARG A 311 -11.17 5.51 -4.15
C ARG A 311 -10.54 4.18 -3.71
N VAL A 312 -11.07 3.08 -4.22
CA VAL A 312 -10.40 1.78 -4.23
C VAL A 312 -9.87 1.57 -5.63
N TYR A 313 -8.58 1.30 -5.75
CA TYR A 313 -7.91 1.12 -7.04
C TYR A 313 -7.24 -0.24 -7.07
N VAL A 314 -7.26 -0.92 -8.22
CA VAL A 314 -6.68 -2.26 -8.37
C VAL A 314 -5.62 -2.26 -9.46
N VAL A 315 -4.45 -2.86 -9.17
CA VAL A 315 -3.40 -3.10 -10.15
C VAL A 315 -3.31 -4.60 -10.47
N PRO A 316 -2.99 -4.99 -11.71
CA PRO A 316 -2.80 -6.39 -12.07
C PRO A 316 -1.48 -6.94 -11.55
N ALA A 317 -1.44 -8.25 -11.27
CA ALA A 317 -0.21 -8.97 -10.98
C ALA A 317 -0.01 -10.27 -11.79
N LEU A 318 -0.96 -10.66 -12.65
CA LEU A 318 -0.94 -11.96 -13.35
C LEU A 318 0.32 -12.22 -14.20
N ASP A 319 0.89 -11.16 -14.77
CA ASP A 319 2.10 -11.18 -15.59
C ASP A 319 3.40 -11.14 -14.75
N CYS A 320 3.30 -10.93 -13.44
CA CYS A 320 4.46 -10.80 -12.57
C CYS A 320 5.12 -12.17 -12.33
N PRO A 321 6.47 -12.27 -12.38
CA PRO A 321 7.18 -13.50 -12.06
C PRO A 321 7.02 -13.91 -10.59
N LEU A 322 7.13 -15.21 -10.32
CA LEU A 322 6.98 -15.81 -8.99
C LEU A 322 8.33 -16.34 -8.46
N SER A 323 8.48 -16.39 -7.14
CA SER A 323 9.61 -17.00 -6.43
C SER A 323 9.37 -18.46 -6.04
N ASP A 324 8.11 -18.83 -5.88
CA ASP A 324 7.64 -20.19 -5.64
C ASP A 324 6.27 -20.34 -6.30
N ALA A 325 5.45 -21.30 -5.86
CA ALA A 325 4.16 -21.54 -6.50
C ALA A 325 3.17 -20.38 -6.37
N ILE A 326 3.34 -19.45 -5.41
CA ILE A 326 2.30 -18.46 -5.07
C ILE A 326 2.84 -17.06 -4.74
N HIS A 327 4.10 -16.94 -4.34
CA HIS A 327 4.69 -15.66 -3.96
C HIS A 327 5.36 -14.97 -5.14
N ASN A 328 5.16 -13.66 -5.26
CA ASN A 328 5.85 -12.84 -6.27
C ASN A 328 7.35 -12.87 -6.06
N SER A 329 8.11 -12.86 -7.15
CA SER A 329 9.55 -12.68 -7.08
C SER A 329 9.93 -11.23 -6.82
N PRO A 330 11.19 -10.94 -6.45
CA PRO A 330 11.67 -9.57 -6.35
C PRO A 330 11.38 -8.74 -7.61
N ALA A 331 11.57 -9.31 -8.81
CA ALA A 331 11.23 -8.64 -10.07
C ALA A 331 9.72 -8.36 -10.21
N GLY A 332 8.87 -9.29 -9.78
CA GLY A 332 7.42 -9.09 -9.75
C GLY A 332 7.02 -8.00 -8.76
N ASN A 333 7.67 -7.96 -7.60
CA ASN A 333 7.45 -6.92 -6.59
C ASN A 333 7.85 -5.53 -7.08
N MET A 334 8.91 -5.40 -7.89
CA MET A 334 9.24 -4.11 -8.52
C MET A 334 8.11 -3.63 -9.44
N ILE A 335 7.59 -4.52 -10.29
CA ILE A 335 6.47 -4.20 -11.21
C ILE A 335 5.24 -3.77 -10.42
N ILE A 336 4.88 -4.51 -9.36
CA ILE A 336 3.72 -4.21 -8.52
C ILE A 336 3.92 -2.88 -7.79
N GLY A 337 5.10 -2.65 -7.21
CA GLY A 337 5.44 -1.40 -6.53
C GLY A 337 5.34 -0.18 -7.46
N GLU A 338 5.85 -0.30 -8.69
CA GLU A 338 5.74 0.74 -9.71
C GLU A 338 4.28 1.01 -10.10
N ARG A 339 3.48 -0.03 -10.34
CA ARG A 339 2.05 0.10 -10.67
C ARG A 339 1.27 0.79 -9.57
N MET A 340 1.50 0.39 -8.32
CA MET A 340 0.86 1.03 -7.15
C MET A 340 1.33 2.47 -7.00
N GLY A 341 2.61 2.77 -7.24
CA GLY A 341 3.15 4.12 -7.16
C GLY A 341 2.54 5.03 -8.23
N LYS A 342 2.47 4.56 -9.49
CA LYS A 342 1.75 5.26 -10.57
C LYS A 342 0.29 5.50 -10.23
N THR A 343 -0.38 4.53 -9.61
CA THR A 343 -1.77 4.66 -9.15
C THR A 343 -1.92 5.74 -8.08
N ALA A 344 -1.01 5.78 -7.10
CA ALA A 344 -0.99 6.84 -6.10
C ALA A 344 -0.77 8.21 -6.75
N LEU A 345 0.21 8.33 -7.66
CA LEU A 345 0.50 9.58 -8.35
C LEU A 345 -0.68 10.09 -9.17
N ALA A 346 -1.32 9.22 -9.95
CA ALA A 346 -2.47 9.57 -10.78
C ALA A 346 -3.68 10.01 -9.94
N HIS A 347 -4.04 9.24 -8.92
CA HIS A 347 -5.33 9.42 -8.24
C HIS A 347 -5.27 10.10 -6.88
N VAL A 348 -4.17 9.92 -6.13
CA VAL A 348 -4.00 10.50 -4.78
C VAL A 348 -3.28 11.84 -4.88
N TYR A 349 -2.19 11.90 -5.63
CA TYR A 349 -1.44 13.15 -5.88
C TYR A 349 -1.92 13.93 -7.11
N LYS A 350 -3.00 13.46 -7.76
CA LYS A 350 -3.71 14.15 -8.84
C LYS A 350 -2.81 14.54 -10.02
N GLN A 351 -1.96 13.61 -10.47
CA GLN A 351 -1.14 13.74 -11.68
C GLN A 351 -1.79 13.00 -12.87
N PRO A 352 -2.79 13.59 -13.56
CA PRO A 352 -3.65 12.88 -14.52
C PRO A 352 -2.94 12.43 -15.80
N SER A 353 -1.71 12.90 -16.06
CA SER A 353 -0.89 12.46 -17.20
C SER A 353 -0.33 11.05 -17.03
N ILE A 354 -0.39 10.49 -15.83
CA ILE A 354 0.12 9.14 -15.55
C ILE A 354 -0.96 8.11 -15.88
N HIS A 355 -0.68 7.24 -16.83
CA HIS A 355 -1.51 6.07 -17.10
C HIS A 355 -1.23 4.98 -16.05
N SER A 356 -2.18 4.77 -15.15
CA SER A 356 -2.06 3.82 -14.03
C SER A 356 -3.13 2.73 -14.00
N GLU A 357 -4.18 2.83 -14.81
CA GLU A 357 -5.28 1.88 -14.82
C GLU A 357 -5.06 0.79 -15.88
N ALA A 358 -5.28 -0.47 -15.48
CA ALA A 358 -5.20 -1.60 -16.39
C ALA A 358 -6.51 -1.77 -17.18
N PRO A 359 -6.47 -2.35 -18.40
CA PRO A 359 -7.67 -2.67 -19.14
C PRO A 359 -8.66 -3.52 -18.33
N SER A 360 -9.87 -3.02 -18.17
CA SER A 360 -10.92 -3.69 -17.39
C SER A 360 -12.15 -3.95 -18.25
N LEU A 361 -12.69 -5.16 -18.20
CA LEU A 361 -13.86 -5.52 -18.99
C LEU A 361 -15.05 -4.63 -18.60
N ARG A 362 -15.60 -3.94 -19.60
CA ARG A 362 -16.77 -3.07 -19.47
C ARG A 362 -18.07 -3.80 -19.82
N SER A 363 -18.06 -4.59 -20.89
CA SER A 363 -19.25 -5.33 -21.32
C SER A 363 -18.89 -6.53 -22.20
N ALA A 364 -19.74 -7.54 -22.16
CA ALA A 364 -19.75 -8.67 -23.08
C ALA A 364 -21.11 -8.71 -23.79
N VAL A 365 -21.13 -8.73 -25.13
CA VAL A 365 -22.36 -8.66 -25.93
C VAL A 365 -22.34 -9.75 -26.99
N SER A 366 -23.42 -10.51 -27.08
CA SER A 366 -23.66 -11.50 -28.13
C SER A 366 -23.81 -10.80 -29.47
N MET A 367 -23.22 -11.37 -30.51
CA MET A 367 -23.33 -10.85 -31.87
C MET A 367 -23.07 -11.93 -32.90
N MET A 368 -23.31 -11.59 -34.17
CA MET A 368 -22.89 -12.39 -35.31
C MET A 368 -21.67 -11.73 -35.97
N LYS A 369 -20.62 -12.52 -36.23
CA LYS A 369 -19.47 -12.10 -37.04
C LYS A 369 -19.25 -13.13 -38.14
N ASP A 370 -19.25 -12.69 -39.39
CA ASP A 370 -19.06 -13.55 -40.57
C ASP A 370 -20.02 -14.77 -40.60
N GLY A 371 -21.25 -14.59 -40.12
CA GLY A 371 -22.26 -15.65 -40.04
C GLY A 371 -22.09 -16.65 -38.90
N LEU A 372 -21.13 -16.43 -37.99
CA LEU A 372 -20.85 -17.29 -36.83
C LEU A 372 -21.28 -16.63 -35.51
N PRO A 373 -21.78 -17.42 -34.53
CA PRO A 373 -22.09 -16.92 -33.20
C PRO A 373 -20.82 -16.41 -32.53
N SER A 374 -20.87 -15.20 -31.98
CA SER A 374 -19.70 -14.51 -31.44
C SER A 374 -20.05 -13.70 -30.19
N ILE A 375 -19.04 -13.39 -29.39
CA ILE A 375 -19.16 -12.47 -28.25
C ILE A 375 -18.15 -11.34 -28.45
N ARG A 376 -18.62 -10.10 -28.41
CA ARG A 376 -17.79 -8.91 -28.34
C ARG A 376 -17.51 -8.55 -26.89
N LEU A 377 -16.24 -8.49 -26.54
CA LEU A 377 -15.73 -7.96 -25.28
C LEU A 377 -15.23 -6.54 -25.49
N GLN A 378 -15.79 -5.60 -24.74
CA GLN A 378 -15.37 -4.20 -24.74
C GLN A 378 -14.63 -3.90 -23.44
N PHE A 379 -13.44 -3.32 -23.54
CA PHE A 379 -12.61 -2.93 -22.41
C PHE A 379 -12.65 -1.41 -22.19
N SER A 380 -12.56 -1.03 -20.93
CA SER A 380 -12.26 0.33 -20.45
C SER A 380 -10.77 0.42 -20.11
N ASN A 381 -10.27 1.63 -19.84
CA ASN A 381 -8.91 1.87 -19.35
C ASN A 381 -7.80 1.33 -20.29
N VAL A 382 -8.04 1.39 -21.60
CA VAL A 382 -7.03 1.09 -22.62
C VAL A 382 -6.39 2.39 -23.08
N ALA A 383 -5.18 2.68 -22.58
CA ALA A 383 -4.49 3.93 -22.88
C ALA A 383 -3.94 3.96 -24.31
N GLY A 384 -3.33 2.87 -24.75
CA GLY A 384 -2.89 2.62 -26.12
C GLY A 384 -3.96 1.86 -26.90
N TYR A 385 -3.62 0.67 -27.38
CA TYR A 385 -4.56 -0.30 -27.93
C TYR A 385 -4.26 -1.69 -27.34
N LEU A 386 -5.25 -2.59 -27.36
CA LEU A 386 -5.02 -3.97 -26.95
C LEU A 386 -4.10 -4.67 -27.95
N LEU A 387 -3.12 -5.41 -27.45
CA LEU A 387 -2.25 -6.25 -28.26
C LEU A 387 -2.06 -7.62 -27.61
N ALA A 388 -1.74 -8.62 -28.42
CA ALA A 388 -1.39 -9.96 -27.97
C ALA A 388 0.02 -10.30 -28.43
N ILE A 389 0.89 -10.68 -27.50
CA ILE A 389 2.25 -11.16 -27.80
C ILE A 389 2.29 -12.67 -27.52
N GLY A 390 2.80 -13.44 -28.47
CA GLY A 390 2.95 -14.89 -28.34
C GLY A 390 1.82 -15.69 -29.03
N PRO A 391 1.79 -17.02 -28.82
CA PRO A 391 0.77 -17.88 -29.41
C PRO A 391 -0.63 -17.52 -28.88
N ILE A 392 -1.66 -17.77 -29.69
CA ILE A 392 -3.06 -17.64 -29.26
C ILE A 392 -3.30 -18.65 -28.14
N ALA A 393 -3.21 -18.18 -26.91
CA ALA A 393 -3.42 -19.00 -25.73
C ALA A 393 -4.90 -19.06 -25.34
N THR A 394 -5.27 -20.10 -24.58
CA THR A 394 -6.60 -20.21 -23.96
C THR A 394 -6.70 -19.22 -22.81
N VAL A 395 -7.13 -18.00 -23.12
CA VAL A 395 -7.30 -16.90 -22.15
C VAL A 395 -8.76 -16.77 -21.72
N PHE A 396 -9.69 -17.07 -22.61
CA PHE A 396 -11.11 -16.88 -22.41
C PHE A 396 -11.82 -18.24 -22.34
N ALA A 397 -12.91 -18.29 -21.57
CA ALA A 397 -13.85 -19.40 -21.54
C ALA A 397 -15.27 -18.84 -21.58
N VAL A 398 -16.21 -19.59 -22.15
CA VAL A 398 -17.63 -19.22 -22.22
C VAL A 398 -18.44 -20.40 -21.73
N GLU A 399 -19.38 -20.15 -20.82
CA GLU A 399 -20.30 -21.16 -20.28
C GLU A 399 -21.73 -20.68 -20.48
N ASP A 400 -22.64 -21.60 -20.80
CA ASP A 400 -24.09 -21.36 -20.79
C ASP A 400 -24.82 -22.42 -19.95
N ALA A 401 -26.16 -22.45 -20.03
CA ALA A 401 -26.97 -23.40 -19.28
C ALA A 401 -26.65 -24.89 -19.59
N ASN A 402 -26.03 -25.18 -20.73
CA ASN A 402 -25.65 -26.53 -21.17
C ASN A 402 -24.16 -26.83 -20.93
N GLY A 403 -23.42 -25.94 -20.26
CA GLY A 403 -22.00 -26.11 -19.95
C GLY A 403 -21.07 -25.28 -20.85
N GLU A 404 -19.81 -25.72 -20.97
CA GLU A 404 -18.79 -24.97 -21.71
C GLU A 404 -19.11 -24.88 -23.21
N ILE A 405 -18.90 -23.69 -23.78
CA ILE A 405 -18.93 -23.40 -25.22
C ILE A 405 -17.49 -23.27 -25.70
N GLY A 406 -17.10 -24.10 -26.66
CA GLY A 406 -15.80 -24.01 -27.29
C GLY A 406 -15.60 -22.66 -28.00
N ILE A 407 -14.43 -22.05 -27.83
CA ILE A 407 -14.03 -20.84 -28.57
C ILE A 407 -13.13 -21.26 -29.72
N SER A 408 -13.62 -21.13 -30.96
CA SER A 408 -12.87 -21.49 -32.16
C SER A 408 -11.72 -20.52 -32.45
N SER A 409 -11.91 -19.24 -32.11
CA SER A 409 -10.84 -18.23 -32.15
C SER A 409 -11.21 -17.01 -31.31
N TRP A 410 -10.22 -16.24 -30.90
CA TRP A 410 -10.41 -14.88 -30.40
C TRP A 410 -9.47 -13.92 -31.12
N GLN A 411 -9.93 -12.69 -31.35
CA GLN A 411 -9.20 -11.69 -32.12
C GLN A 411 -9.40 -10.31 -31.51
N ILE A 412 -8.34 -9.49 -31.50
CA ILE A 412 -8.44 -8.07 -31.20
C ILE A 412 -9.02 -7.39 -32.45
N THR A 413 -10.25 -6.92 -32.36
CA THR A 413 -11.02 -6.36 -33.49
C THR A 413 -11.09 -4.84 -33.49
N GLY A 414 -10.61 -4.20 -32.43
CA GLY A 414 -10.52 -2.76 -32.32
C GLY A 414 -9.56 -2.33 -31.22
N ARG A 415 -9.40 -1.01 -31.03
CA ARG A 415 -8.47 -0.44 -30.04
C ARG A 415 -8.63 -1.04 -28.64
N SER A 416 -9.88 -1.29 -28.23
CA SER A 416 -10.25 -1.78 -26.91
C SER A 416 -11.27 -2.92 -26.99
N GLU A 417 -11.26 -3.67 -28.09
CA GLU A 417 -12.27 -4.68 -28.41
C GLU A 417 -11.63 -6.03 -28.73
N ILE A 418 -12.17 -7.09 -28.14
CA ILE A 418 -11.85 -8.48 -28.47
C ILE A 418 -13.13 -9.18 -28.91
N THR A 419 -13.10 -9.90 -30.01
CA THR A 419 -14.20 -10.77 -30.43
C THR A 419 -13.83 -12.23 -30.24
N LEU A 420 -14.70 -12.99 -29.56
CA LEU A 420 -14.65 -14.44 -29.43
C LEU A 420 -15.59 -15.07 -30.46
N THR A 421 -15.11 -16.02 -31.24
CA THR A 421 -15.95 -16.82 -32.16
C THR A 421 -16.29 -18.15 -31.49
N LEU A 422 -17.58 -18.45 -31.34
CA LEU A 422 -18.07 -19.62 -30.62
C LEU A 422 -18.26 -20.82 -31.56
N SER A 423 -18.08 -22.03 -31.02
CA SER A 423 -18.32 -23.27 -31.76
C SER A 423 -19.81 -23.59 -31.96
N ARG A 424 -20.68 -22.99 -31.15
CA ARG A 424 -22.14 -23.10 -31.23
C ARG A 424 -22.82 -21.83 -30.71
N PHE A 425 -24.11 -21.69 -30.98
CA PHE A 425 -24.94 -20.67 -30.33
C PHE A 425 -25.03 -20.93 -28.84
N ALA A 426 -25.04 -19.86 -28.06
CA ALA A 426 -25.27 -19.92 -26.62
C ALA A 426 -26.77 -20.00 -26.33
N GLU A 427 -27.13 -20.80 -25.32
CA GLU A 427 -28.52 -21.04 -24.91
C GLU A 427 -28.74 -20.62 -23.46
N GLY A 428 -29.76 -19.79 -23.23
CA GLY A 428 -30.11 -19.32 -21.89
C GLY A 428 -29.11 -18.31 -21.33
N GLU A 429 -28.90 -18.34 -20.01
CA GLU A 429 -27.91 -17.47 -19.36
C GLU A 429 -26.50 -17.87 -19.79
N THR A 430 -25.77 -16.91 -20.35
CA THR A 430 -24.41 -17.10 -20.85
C THR A 430 -23.46 -16.19 -20.09
N VAL A 431 -22.33 -16.75 -19.67
CA VAL A 431 -21.25 -16.03 -19.00
C VAL A 431 -19.92 -16.21 -19.72
N VAL A 432 -19.07 -15.21 -19.59
CA VAL A 432 -17.70 -15.23 -20.12
C VAL A 432 -16.69 -14.98 -19.02
N HIS A 433 -15.56 -15.66 -19.12
CA HIS A 433 -14.43 -15.58 -18.18
C HIS A 433 -13.17 -15.17 -18.93
N GLY A 434 -12.27 -14.47 -18.25
CA GLY A 434 -10.98 -14.03 -18.79
C GLY A 434 -9.87 -14.21 -17.76
N ALA A 435 -8.89 -15.04 -18.11
CA ALA A 435 -7.73 -15.38 -17.26
C ALA A 435 -8.11 -15.80 -15.83
N TYR A 436 -9.25 -16.47 -15.66
CA TYR A 436 -9.87 -16.70 -14.34
C TYR A 436 -9.20 -17.83 -13.55
N GLN A 437 -8.63 -18.82 -14.24
CA GLN A 437 -8.05 -20.02 -13.65
C GLN A 437 -6.98 -19.67 -12.60
N MET A 438 -6.74 -20.57 -11.66
CA MET A 438 -5.71 -20.44 -10.63
C MET A 438 -4.34 -20.19 -11.27
N ASN A 439 -4.06 -20.89 -12.37
CA ASN A 439 -2.88 -20.72 -13.22
C ASN A 439 -3.28 -20.48 -14.68
N PRO A 440 -3.70 -19.26 -15.06
CA PRO A 440 -4.13 -18.98 -16.43
C PRO A 440 -2.94 -18.92 -17.39
N ALA A 441 -3.23 -18.90 -18.69
CA ALA A 441 -2.21 -18.76 -19.72
C ALA A 441 -1.31 -17.53 -19.51
N SER A 442 -0.02 -17.68 -19.79
CA SER A 442 0.99 -16.61 -19.60
C SER A 442 0.92 -15.49 -20.64
N HIS A 443 0.30 -15.74 -21.80
CA HIS A 443 0.17 -14.76 -22.88
C HIS A 443 -1.21 -14.10 -22.81
N LEU A 444 -1.28 -12.99 -22.06
CA LEU A 444 -2.51 -12.22 -21.87
C LEU A 444 -2.57 -11.05 -22.86
N PRO A 445 -3.78 -10.58 -23.25
CA PRO A 445 -3.92 -9.28 -23.89
C PRO A 445 -3.36 -8.17 -23.00
N LEU A 446 -2.54 -7.31 -23.58
CA LEU A 446 -1.87 -6.18 -22.93
C LEU A 446 -2.35 -4.86 -23.52
N ASP A 447 -2.26 -3.78 -22.75
CA ASP A 447 -2.34 -2.43 -23.29
C ASP A 447 -0.99 -1.98 -23.88
N SER A 448 -0.98 -1.46 -25.10
CA SER A 448 0.25 -1.06 -25.80
C SER A 448 0.99 0.13 -25.18
N ALA A 449 0.31 0.93 -24.37
CA ALA A 449 0.92 2.10 -23.73
C ALA A 449 1.50 1.75 -22.36
N THR A 450 0.74 1.04 -21.53
CA THR A 450 1.16 0.70 -20.16
C THR A 450 1.84 -0.66 -20.04
N TYR A 451 1.68 -1.54 -21.04
CA TYR A 451 2.06 -2.95 -21.01
C TYR A 451 1.48 -3.73 -19.83
N MET A 452 0.41 -3.21 -19.21
CA MET A 452 -0.35 -3.95 -18.21
C MET A 452 -1.28 -4.96 -18.88
N PRO A 453 -1.42 -6.18 -18.33
CA PRO A 453 -2.41 -7.12 -18.81
C PRO A 453 -3.83 -6.65 -18.46
N ILE A 454 -4.82 -7.19 -19.18
CA ILE A 454 -6.22 -7.08 -18.75
C ILE A 454 -6.39 -7.55 -17.31
N LEU A 455 -7.26 -6.91 -16.54
CA LEU A 455 -7.73 -7.47 -15.28
C LEU A 455 -8.53 -8.74 -15.57
N SER A 456 -8.24 -9.79 -14.82
CA SER A 456 -9.02 -11.02 -14.86
C SER A 456 -10.46 -10.75 -14.44
N PHE A 457 -11.38 -11.45 -15.09
CA PHE A 457 -12.81 -11.41 -14.78
C PHE A 457 -13.41 -12.81 -14.84
N TYR A 458 -14.48 -13.03 -14.07
CA TYR A 458 -15.13 -14.33 -13.96
C TYR A 458 -16.65 -14.16 -13.92
N GLY A 459 -17.37 -14.98 -14.69
CA GLY A 459 -18.83 -15.02 -14.63
C GLY A 459 -19.51 -13.77 -15.18
N GLN A 460 -18.87 -13.05 -16.12
CA GLN A 460 -19.47 -11.84 -16.68
C GLN A 460 -20.62 -12.24 -17.58
N ARG A 461 -21.84 -11.76 -17.25
CA ARG A 461 -23.03 -12.00 -18.08
C ARG A 461 -22.85 -11.40 -19.47
N VAL A 462 -23.17 -12.20 -20.47
CA VAL A 462 -23.25 -11.80 -21.88
C VAL A 462 -24.64 -11.22 -22.16
N LEU A 463 -24.68 -9.99 -22.67
CA LEU A 463 -25.93 -9.32 -23.06
C LEU A 463 -26.34 -9.73 -24.48
N LEU A 464 -27.64 -9.79 -24.74
CA LEU A 464 -28.20 -10.10 -26.05
C LEU A 464 -28.19 -8.89 -26.99
#